data_AF-A0A7V6PSC4-F1
#
_entry.id   AF-A0A7V6PSC4-F1
#
_cell.length_a   1.000
_cell.length_b   1.000
_cell.length_c   1.000
_cell.angle_alpha   90.00
_cell.angle_beta   90.00
_cell.angle_gamma   90.00
#
_symmetry.space_group_name_H-M   'P 1'
#
loop_
_entity.id
_entity.type
_entity.pdbx_description
1 polymer ?
#
loop_
_entity_poly.entity_id
_entity_poly.type
_entity_poly.pdbx_seq_one_letter_code
_entity_poly.pdbx_strand_id
1 'polypeptide(L)'
;MKDCSLKDNEETRDTSLIDFMISNAIYPFYSKNGKVFLKCSRRGLLNQEKRDEIIQRLNIKTLEECEELRERIKKEVAGRRVSRPIKEWIEEERPREMLVRLGAENLPLSKLLAIILRTGKEGMSAEEIAKILLNHFGSLRAIDSAPISELSKIEGVGFAKTVQIKAALELGKRFFKEKANARKKLKKPDDVIDYVSEYYAPYLRDKEKEFFSVILLDIKSKPIDNIEISKGSVNATVVDPKEIVKSASLKSASSIILVHNHPSGETTPSQDDIELTNRIVSACEMIDVKVLDHIIIGKNTEDFYSFAKEGLIR
;
A
#
# COMPACT_ATOMS: atom_id res chain seq x y z
N MET A 1 -64.34 22.40 -15.68
CA MET A 1 -63.35 22.38 -14.58
C MET A 1 -62.89 20.95 -14.32
N LYS A 2 -62.07 20.40 -15.23
CA LYS A 2 -61.27 19.18 -15.09
C LYS A 2 -60.12 19.38 -16.09
N ASP A 3 -58.92 18.89 -15.76
CA ASP A 3 -57.65 19.01 -16.51
C ASP A 3 -56.68 20.11 -16.07
N CYS A 4 -56.39 20.21 -14.76
CA CYS A 4 -55.18 20.89 -14.28
C CYS A 4 -54.30 20.04 -13.34
N SER A 5 -54.77 18.89 -12.85
CA SER A 5 -54.09 18.12 -11.79
C SER A 5 -53.22 16.93 -12.25
N LEU A 6 -53.08 16.72 -13.57
CA LEU A 6 -52.29 15.61 -14.12
C LEU A 6 -50.92 16.04 -14.67
N LYS A 7 -50.76 17.31 -15.10
CA LYS A 7 -49.47 17.81 -15.61
C LYS A 7 -48.46 18.11 -14.50
N ASP A 8 -48.93 18.64 -13.36
CA ASP A 8 -48.08 18.95 -12.20
C ASP A 8 -47.47 17.70 -11.54
N ASN A 9 -48.09 16.53 -11.73
CA ASN A 9 -47.64 15.24 -11.20
C ASN A 9 -46.60 14.52 -12.08
N GLU A 10 -46.47 14.87 -13.36
CA GLU A 10 -45.45 14.33 -14.27
C GLU A 10 -44.14 15.13 -14.15
N GLU A 11 -44.20 16.48 -14.11
CA GLU A 11 -43.03 17.35 -13.93
C GLU A 11 -42.30 17.11 -12.59
N THR A 12 -43.05 16.88 -11.51
CA THR A 12 -42.48 16.58 -10.17
C THR A 12 -41.81 15.20 -10.11
N ARG A 13 -42.32 14.22 -10.87
CA ARG A 13 -41.74 12.87 -10.95
C ARG A 13 -40.48 12.83 -11.80
N ASP A 14 -40.39 13.62 -12.86
CA ASP A 14 -39.18 13.73 -13.69
C ASP A 14 -38.08 14.53 -13.00
N THR A 15 -38.44 15.53 -12.20
CA THR A 15 -37.48 16.26 -11.37
C THR A 15 -36.81 15.33 -10.34
N SER A 16 -37.57 14.48 -9.66
CA SER A 16 -37.00 13.51 -8.69
C SER A 16 -36.11 12.45 -9.35
N LEU A 17 -36.41 12.05 -10.59
CA LEU A 17 -35.56 11.15 -11.37
C LEU A 17 -34.23 11.82 -11.77
N ILE A 18 -34.29 13.06 -12.26
CA ILE A 18 -33.11 13.83 -12.63
C ILE A 18 -32.24 14.11 -11.40
N ASP A 19 -32.84 14.45 -10.25
CA ASP A 19 -32.10 14.62 -8.99
C ASP A 19 -31.44 13.31 -8.51
N PHE A 20 -32.12 12.17 -8.68
CA PHE A 20 -31.51 10.87 -8.42
C PHE A 20 -30.30 10.61 -9.35
N MET A 21 -30.43 10.94 -10.64
CA MET A 21 -29.34 10.81 -11.61
C MET A 21 -28.16 11.74 -11.28
N ILE A 22 -28.42 13.00 -10.91
CA ILE A 22 -27.40 13.96 -10.48
C ILE A 22 -26.71 13.46 -9.21
N SER A 23 -27.47 13.08 -8.18
CA SER A 23 -26.93 12.65 -6.89
C SER A 23 -26.07 11.38 -6.98
N ASN A 24 -26.25 10.60 -8.04
CA ASN A 24 -25.51 9.37 -8.28
C ASN A 24 -24.58 9.43 -9.50
N ALA A 25 -24.43 10.61 -10.13
CA ALA A 25 -23.66 10.81 -11.36
C ALA A 25 -23.97 9.73 -12.42
N ILE A 26 -25.25 9.55 -12.71
CA ILE A 26 -25.76 8.66 -13.75
C ILE A 26 -25.96 9.49 -15.02
N TYR A 27 -25.33 9.05 -16.11
CA TYR A 27 -25.34 9.78 -17.37
C TYR A 27 -25.97 8.94 -18.48
N PRO A 28 -26.93 9.49 -19.23
CA PRO A 28 -27.47 8.83 -20.41
C PRO A 28 -26.50 8.94 -21.59
N PHE A 29 -26.47 7.91 -22.42
CA PHE A 29 -25.73 7.85 -23.67
C PHE A 29 -26.62 7.27 -24.76
N TYR A 30 -26.46 7.79 -25.98
CA TYR A 30 -27.16 7.33 -27.16
C TYR A 30 -26.19 6.54 -28.04
N SER A 31 -26.54 5.30 -28.37
CA SER A 31 -25.73 4.44 -29.23
C SER A 31 -25.94 4.76 -30.72
N LYS A 32 -24.99 4.35 -31.57
CA LYS A 32 -25.12 4.46 -33.03
C LYS A 32 -26.35 3.74 -33.60
N ASN A 33 -26.90 2.77 -32.86
CA ASN A 33 -28.06 1.98 -33.26
C ASN A 33 -29.38 2.51 -32.68
N GLY A 34 -29.41 3.73 -32.16
CA GLY A 34 -30.63 4.34 -31.62
C GLY A 34 -30.99 3.93 -30.19
N LYS A 35 -30.19 3.09 -29.54
CA LYS A 35 -30.45 2.62 -28.16
C LYS A 35 -29.85 3.57 -27.13
N VAL A 36 -30.64 3.94 -26.13
CA VAL A 36 -30.19 4.68 -24.93
C VAL A 36 -29.63 3.71 -23.89
N PHE A 37 -28.54 4.08 -23.23
CA PHE A 37 -27.98 3.33 -22.12
C PHE A 37 -27.38 4.26 -21.06
N LEU A 38 -27.33 3.79 -19.82
CA LEU A 38 -26.85 4.59 -18.69
C LEU A 38 -25.43 4.18 -18.28
N LYS A 39 -24.56 5.16 -18.07
CA LYS A 39 -23.28 4.97 -17.37
C LYS A 39 -23.37 5.54 -15.96
N CYS A 40 -22.89 4.77 -14.99
CA CYS A 40 -22.75 5.17 -13.60
C CYS A 40 -21.37 4.73 -13.12
N SER A 41 -20.68 5.60 -12.38
CA SER A 41 -19.35 5.31 -11.81
C SER A 41 -19.42 4.35 -10.61
N ARG A 42 -20.56 4.33 -9.90
CA ARG A 42 -20.80 3.42 -8.76
C ARG A 42 -21.17 2.02 -9.23
N ARG A 43 -20.30 1.04 -8.98
CA ARG A 43 -20.57 -0.38 -9.24
C ARG A 43 -21.75 -0.86 -8.37
N GLY A 44 -22.64 -1.66 -8.96
CA GLY A 44 -23.75 -2.30 -8.25
C GLY A 44 -24.97 -1.42 -8.00
N LEU A 45 -24.91 -0.11 -8.24
CA LEU A 45 -26.04 0.80 -8.00
C LEU A 45 -27.23 0.55 -8.96
N LEU A 46 -26.92 0.22 -10.21
CA LEU A 46 -27.89 0.03 -11.28
C LEU A 46 -27.94 -1.43 -11.73
N ASN A 47 -28.94 -2.17 -11.23
CA ASN A 47 -29.33 -3.47 -11.78
C ASN A 47 -30.05 -3.28 -13.14
N GLN A 48 -30.31 -4.37 -13.86
CA GLN A 48 -30.91 -4.29 -15.20
C GLN A 48 -32.32 -3.67 -15.15
N GLU A 49 -33.15 -4.09 -14.18
CA GLU A 49 -34.51 -3.57 -14.00
C GLU A 49 -34.53 -2.05 -13.79
N LYS A 50 -33.71 -1.51 -12.87
CA LYS A 50 -33.63 -0.05 -12.65
C LYS A 50 -33.10 0.69 -13.86
N ARG A 51 -32.21 0.09 -14.65
CA ARG A 51 -31.72 0.72 -15.90
C ARG A 51 -32.87 0.88 -16.88
N ASP A 52 -33.62 -0.19 -17.09
CA ASP A 52 -34.73 -0.22 -18.04
C ASP A 52 -35.87 0.71 -17.58
N GLU A 53 -36.16 0.75 -16.27
CA GLU A 53 -37.10 1.70 -15.66
C GLU A 53 -36.68 3.15 -15.91
N ILE A 54 -35.43 3.51 -15.60
CA ILE A 54 -34.92 4.87 -15.82
C ILE A 54 -34.97 5.22 -17.31
N ILE A 55 -34.55 4.32 -18.20
CA ILE A 55 -34.55 4.57 -19.65
C ILE A 55 -35.97 4.79 -20.17
N GLN A 56 -36.93 3.97 -19.75
CA GLN A 56 -38.34 4.11 -20.13
C GLN A 56 -38.91 5.45 -19.67
N ARG A 57 -38.62 5.87 -18.42
CA ARG A 57 -39.09 7.13 -17.87
C ARG A 57 -38.44 8.34 -18.53
N LEU A 58 -37.15 8.26 -18.88
CA LEU A 58 -36.46 9.33 -19.60
C LEU A 58 -37.01 9.57 -21.00
N ASN A 59 -37.56 8.53 -21.65
CA ASN A 59 -38.22 8.59 -22.97
C ASN A 59 -37.42 9.35 -24.05
N ILE A 60 -36.09 9.26 -24.00
CA ILE A 60 -35.17 9.94 -24.93
C ILE A 60 -35.27 9.27 -26.30
N LYS A 61 -35.56 10.05 -27.35
CA LYS A 61 -35.76 9.57 -28.71
C LYS A 61 -34.61 9.96 -29.63
N THR A 62 -33.97 11.10 -29.38
CA THR A 62 -32.91 11.64 -30.24
C THR A 62 -31.55 11.71 -29.55
N LEU A 63 -30.49 11.82 -30.35
CA LEU A 63 -29.13 12.06 -29.86
C LEU A 63 -29.02 13.42 -29.13
N GLU A 64 -29.69 14.44 -29.66
CA GLU A 64 -29.66 15.82 -29.15
C GLU A 64 -30.28 15.89 -27.75
N GLU A 65 -31.48 15.33 -27.55
CA GLU A 65 -32.13 15.22 -26.22
C GLU A 65 -31.21 14.51 -25.19
N CYS A 66 -30.52 13.45 -25.63
CA CYS A 66 -29.58 12.72 -24.79
C CYS A 66 -28.35 13.56 -24.40
N GLU A 67 -27.84 14.36 -25.34
CA GLU A 67 -26.70 15.25 -25.14
C GLU A 67 -27.04 16.40 -24.19
N GLU A 68 -28.17 17.09 -24.42
CA GLU A 68 -28.64 18.18 -23.57
C GLU A 68 -28.84 17.72 -22.12
N LEU A 69 -29.53 16.59 -21.91
CA LEU A 69 -29.74 16.07 -20.56
C LEU A 69 -28.42 15.68 -19.90
N ARG A 70 -27.52 15.05 -20.63
CA ARG A 70 -26.19 14.66 -20.12
C ARG A 70 -25.35 15.88 -19.75
N GLU A 71 -25.36 16.94 -20.55
CA GLU A 71 -24.65 18.19 -20.22
C GLU A 71 -25.28 18.90 -19.02
N ARG A 72 -26.61 18.93 -18.91
CA ARG A 72 -27.32 19.43 -17.72
C ARG A 72 -26.89 18.67 -16.46
N ILE A 73 -26.94 17.34 -16.50
CA ILE A 73 -26.52 16.51 -15.37
C ILE A 73 -25.04 16.75 -15.04
N LYS A 74 -24.15 16.82 -16.04
CA LYS A 74 -22.72 17.13 -15.81
C LYS A 74 -22.51 18.47 -15.11
N LYS A 75 -23.24 19.51 -15.51
CA LYS A 75 -23.12 20.86 -14.93
C LYS A 75 -23.58 20.87 -13.47
N GLU A 76 -24.70 20.24 -13.17
CA GLU A 76 -25.22 20.13 -11.80
C GLU A 76 -24.32 19.25 -10.92
N VAL A 77 -23.86 18.10 -11.43
CA VAL A 77 -22.89 17.25 -10.73
C VAL A 77 -21.60 18.01 -10.46
N ALA A 78 -21.09 18.78 -11.44
CA ALA A 78 -19.91 19.62 -11.29
C ALA A 78 -20.07 20.69 -10.20
N GLY A 79 -21.25 21.32 -10.11
CA GLY A 79 -21.59 22.29 -9.07
C GLY A 79 -21.69 21.69 -7.66
N ARG A 80 -22.02 20.40 -7.56
CA ARG A 80 -22.07 19.65 -6.28
C ARG A 80 -20.74 18.98 -5.89
N ARG A 81 -19.66 19.13 -6.69
CA ARG A 81 -18.38 18.50 -6.37
C ARG A 81 -17.73 19.15 -5.16
N VAL A 82 -17.17 18.31 -4.28
CA VAL A 82 -16.38 18.77 -3.12
C VAL A 82 -15.08 19.42 -3.60
N SER A 83 -14.51 18.95 -4.72
CA SER A 83 -13.31 19.52 -5.31
C SER A 83 -13.39 19.63 -6.83
N ARG A 84 -12.73 20.68 -7.33
CA ARG A 84 -12.52 20.88 -8.77
C ARG A 84 -11.45 19.92 -9.28
N PRO A 85 -11.51 19.52 -10.56
CA PRO A 85 -10.42 18.80 -11.20
C PRO A 85 -9.09 19.52 -10.98
N ILE A 86 -8.01 18.78 -10.67
CA ILE A 86 -6.69 19.36 -10.39
C ILE A 86 -6.19 20.24 -11.55
N LYS A 87 -6.52 19.89 -12.80
CA LYS A 87 -6.19 20.69 -13.99
C LYS A 87 -6.80 22.10 -14.00
N GLU A 88 -7.85 22.34 -13.20
CA GLU A 88 -8.53 23.63 -13.06
C GLU A 88 -8.05 24.39 -11.82
N TRP A 89 -7.14 23.83 -11.02
CA TRP A 89 -6.52 24.54 -9.90
C TRP A 89 -5.52 25.56 -10.42
N ILE A 90 -5.18 26.52 -9.55
CA ILE A 90 -4.01 27.39 -9.73
C ILE A 90 -2.79 26.49 -9.97
N GLU A 91 -2.02 26.79 -11.02
CA GLU A 91 -0.95 25.92 -11.51
C GLU A 91 0.08 25.60 -10.43
N GLU A 92 0.39 26.60 -9.60
CA GLU A 92 1.32 26.54 -8.49
C GLU A 92 0.90 25.61 -7.35
N GLU A 93 -0.38 25.22 -7.29
CA GLU A 93 -0.94 24.30 -6.29
C GLU A 93 -1.09 22.86 -6.79
N ARG A 94 -0.92 22.65 -8.10
CA ARG A 94 -1.08 21.33 -8.71
C ARG A 94 0.08 20.43 -8.31
N PRO A 95 -0.17 19.17 -7.90
CA PRO A 95 0.86 18.31 -7.33
C PRO A 95 2.11 18.11 -8.20
N ARG A 96 1.97 17.93 -9.53
CA ARG A 96 3.13 17.63 -10.40
C ARG A 96 3.98 18.87 -10.61
N GLU A 97 3.34 20.00 -10.82
CA GLU A 97 3.93 21.32 -11.01
C GLU A 97 4.63 21.76 -9.72
N MET A 98 4.00 21.53 -8.56
CA MET A 98 4.66 21.70 -7.26
C MET A 98 5.90 20.82 -7.12
N LEU A 99 5.85 19.54 -7.52
CA LEU A 99 7.00 18.65 -7.42
C LEU A 99 8.18 19.16 -8.24
N VAL A 100 7.93 19.63 -9.47
CA VAL A 100 8.97 20.21 -10.35
C VAL A 100 9.56 21.48 -9.75
N ARG A 101 8.72 22.37 -9.20
CA ARG A 101 9.14 23.67 -8.70
C ARG A 101 9.82 23.61 -7.33
N LEU A 102 9.31 22.77 -6.43
CA LEU A 102 9.69 22.76 -5.00
C LEU A 102 10.53 21.54 -4.63
N GLY A 103 10.59 20.49 -5.44
CA GLY A 103 11.21 19.22 -5.07
C GLY A 103 10.29 18.34 -4.23
N ALA A 104 10.46 17.01 -4.33
CA ALA A 104 9.58 16.03 -3.68
C ALA A 104 9.63 16.11 -2.14
N GLU A 105 10.76 16.51 -1.59
CA GLU A 105 11.03 16.69 -0.16
C GLU A 105 10.20 17.81 0.48
N ASN A 106 9.73 18.77 -0.31
CA ASN A 106 8.93 19.90 0.15
C ASN A 106 7.42 19.70 -0.09
N LEU A 107 7.00 18.57 -0.65
CA LEU A 107 5.60 18.28 -0.90
C LEU A 107 4.94 17.59 0.29
N PRO A 108 3.69 17.97 0.63
CA PRO A 108 2.91 17.19 1.58
C PRO A 108 2.65 15.79 1.03
N LEU A 109 2.59 14.82 1.92
CA LEU A 109 2.44 13.41 1.55
C LEU A 109 1.19 13.13 0.70
N SER A 110 0.10 13.86 0.96
CA SER A 110 -1.13 13.75 0.15
C SER A 110 -0.90 14.11 -1.32
N LYS A 111 -0.02 15.08 -1.62
CA LYS A 111 0.30 15.47 -3.00
C LYS A 111 1.22 14.47 -3.67
N LEU A 112 2.21 13.92 -2.96
CA LEU A 112 3.04 12.82 -3.49
C LEU A 112 2.15 11.62 -3.86
N LEU A 113 1.25 11.23 -2.95
CA LEU A 113 0.33 10.13 -3.18
C LEU A 113 -0.68 10.47 -4.30
N ALA A 114 -1.12 11.72 -4.43
CA ALA A 114 -1.98 12.16 -5.54
C ALA A 114 -1.31 11.98 -6.91
N ILE A 115 -0.01 12.27 -7.02
CA ILE A 115 0.78 12.06 -8.25
C ILE A 115 0.78 10.58 -8.61
N ILE A 116 1.02 9.70 -7.62
CA ILE A 116 0.95 8.25 -7.80
C ILE A 116 -0.47 7.84 -8.21
N LEU A 117 -1.52 8.29 -7.53
CA LEU A 117 -2.90 7.93 -7.88
C LEU A 117 -3.33 8.37 -9.28
N ARG A 118 -2.67 9.40 -9.84
CA ARG A 118 -2.87 10.05 -11.15
C ARG A 118 -4.24 10.71 -11.36
N THR A 119 -5.32 10.06 -10.97
CA THR A 119 -6.70 10.49 -11.19
C THR A 119 -7.56 10.33 -9.95
N GLY A 120 -8.56 11.20 -9.84
CA GLY A 120 -9.56 11.16 -8.78
C GLY A 120 -10.68 10.13 -9.04
N LYS A 121 -11.84 10.39 -8.46
CA LYS A 121 -13.13 9.78 -8.84
C LYS A 121 -14.14 10.90 -9.11
N GLU A 122 -15.34 10.55 -9.56
CA GLU A 122 -16.38 11.56 -9.72
C GLU A 122 -16.62 12.30 -8.39
N GLY A 123 -16.57 13.64 -8.44
CA GLY A 123 -16.70 14.50 -7.27
C GLY A 123 -15.49 14.63 -6.35
N MET A 124 -14.40 13.88 -6.59
CA MET A 124 -13.21 13.93 -5.73
C MET A 124 -11.90 13.93 -6.50
N SER A 125 -10.97 14.80 -6.12
CA SER A 125 -9.63 14.88 -6.71
C SER A 125 -8.73 13.72 -6.25
N ALA A 126 -7.61 13.50 -6.96
CA ALA A 126 -6.61 12.51 -6.54
C ALA A 126 -5.99 12.86 -5.18
N GLU A 127 -5.86 14.15 -4.86
CA GLU A 127 -5.33 14.60 -3.57
C GLU A 127 -6.32 14.36 -2.43
N GLU A 128 -7.62 14.50 -2.67
CA GLU A 128 -8.62 14.19 -1.64
C GLU A 128 -8.68 12.69 -1.34
N ILE A 129 -8.59 11.85 -2.38
CA ILE A 129 -8.48 10.40 -2.19
C ILE A 129 -7.21 10.07 -1.39
N ALA A 130 -6.10 10.73 -1.69
CA ALA A 130 -4.87 10.57 -0.91
C ALA A 130 -5.04 10.99 0.56
N LYS A 131 -5.73 12.11 0.83
CA LYS A 131 -6.07 12.54 2.20
C LYS A 131 -6.95 11.52 2.92
N ILE A 132 -7.94 10.95 2.25
CA ILE A 132 -8.78 9.87 2.81
C ILE A 132 -7.92 8.66 3.18
N LEU A 133 -7.03 8.21 2.29
CA LEU A 133 -6.13 7.09 2.57
C LEU A 133 -5.27 7.37 3.81
N LEU A 134 -4.66 8.56 3.87
CA LEU A 134 -3.80 8.94 4.99
C LEU A 134 -4.58 9.08 6.30
N ASN A 135 -5.81 9.62 6.27
CA ASN A 135 -6.65 9.72 7.46
C ASN A 135 -7.17 8.35 7.93
N HIS A 136 -7.44 7.42 7.01
CA HIS A 136 -7.94 6.08 7.34
C HIS A 136 -6.85 5.18 7.92
N PHE A 137 -5.67 5.15 7.31
CA PHE A 137 -4.57 4.27 7.70
C PHE A 137 -3.55 4.93 8.64
N GLY A 138 -3.53 6.27 8.72
CA GLY A 138 -2.64 7.05 9.58
C GLY A 138 -1.19 7.17 9.10
N SER A 139 -0.66 6.19 8.35
CA SER A 139 0.74 6.19 7.88
C SER A 139 0.94 5.40 6.59
N LEU A 140 2.05 5.67 5.87
CA LEU A 140 2.47 4.85 4.72
C LEU A 140 2.74 3.40 5.09
N ARG A 141 3.23 3.19 6.33
CA ARG A 141 3.52 1.89 6.90
C ARG A 141 2.26 1.04 7.01
N ALA A 142 1.20 1.61 7.59
CA ALA A 142 -0.10 0.97 7.66
C ALA A 142 -0.72 0.73 6.27
N ILE A 143 -0.52 1.66 5.32
CA ILE A 143 -0.93 1.46 3.91
C ILE A 143 -0.15 0.29 3.28
N ASP A 144 1.14 0.11 3.56
CA ASP A 144 1.93 -1.01 3.03
C ASP A 144 1.53 -2.36 3.65
N SER A 145 1.16 -2.38 4.92
CA SER A 145 0.73 -3.60 5.62
C SER A 145 -0.70 -4.01 5.24
N ALA A 146 -1.58 -3.07 4.92
CA ALA A 146 -2.98 -3.36 4.61
C ALA A 146 -3.14 -4.31 3.41
N PRO A 147 -3.96 -5.38 3.50
CA PRO A 147 -4.26 -6.25 2.38
C PRO A 147 -4.83 -5.48 1.18
N ILE A 148 -4.57 -5.98 -0.04
CA ILE A 148 -5.11 -5.39 -1.27
C ILE A 148 -6.64 -5.30 -1.21
N SER A 149 -7.30 -6.29 -0.63
CA SER A 149 -8.75 -6.33 -0.46
C SER A 149 -9.29 -5.22 0.45
N GLU A 150 -8.52 -4.79 1.44
CA GLU A 150 -8.89 -3.72 2.36
C GLU A 150 -8.67 -2.36 1.73
N LEU A 151 -7.48 -2.10 1.17
CA LEU A 151 -7.19 -0.87 0.44
C LEU A 151 -8.18 -0.63 -0.70
N SER A 152 -8.59 -1.71 -1.38
CA SER A 152 -9.53 -1.63 -2.50
C SER A 152 -10.96 -1.29 -2.11
N LYS A 153 -11.29 -1.28 -0.81
CA LYS A 153 -12.61 -0.83 -0.30
C LYS A 153 -12.73 0.68 -0.22
N ILE A 154 -11.61 1.41 -0.21
CA ILE A 154 -11.63 2.87 -0.16
C ILE A 154 -12.22 3.41 -1.46
N GLU A 155 -13.25 4.25 -1.34
CA GLU A 155 -13.99 4.74 -2.49
C GLU A 155 -13.07 5.57 -3.42
N GLY A 156 -12.91 5.12 -4.66
CA GLY A 156 -12.01 5.74 -5.62
C GLY A 156 -10.59 5.15 -5.65
N VAL A 157 -10.29 4.17 -4.79
CA VAL A 157 -9.04 3.38 -4.77
C VAL A 157 -9.39 1.94 -5.15
N GLY A 158 -9.72 1.70 -6.42
CA GLY A 158 -9.93 0.34 -6.91
C GLY A 158 -8.61 -0.44 -7.07
N PHE A 159 -8.73 -1.71 -7.45
CA PHE A 159 -7.60 -2.63 -7.66
C PHE A 159 -6.38 -2.00 -8.37
N ALA A 160 -6.58 -1.28 -9.48
CA ALA A 160 -5.49 -0.66 -10.23
C ALA A 160 -4.68 0.34 -9.41
N LYS A 161 -5.36 1.22 -8.66
CA LYS A 161 -4.70 2.22 -7.79
C LYS A 161 -4.05 1.56 -6.59
N THR A 162 -4.69 0.53 -6.03
CA THR A 162 -4.12 -0.28 -4.95
C THR A 162 -2.80 -0.92 -5.35
N VAL A 163 -2.76 -1.61 -6.50
CA VAL A 163 -1.53 -2.23 -7.02
C VAL A 163 -0.46 -1.17 -7.32
N GLN A 164 -0.86 0.00 -7.82
CA GLN A 164 0.07 1.10 -8.08
C GLN A 164 0.74 1.62 -6.80
N ILE A 165 -0.03 1.79 -5.71
CA ILE A 165 0.54 2.17 -4.40
C ILE A 165 1.50 1.10 -3.89
N LYS A 166 1.09 -0.18 -3.92
CA LYS A 166 1.95 -1.30 -3.49
C LYS A 166 3.25 -1.36 -4.30
N ALA A 167 3.17 -1.16 -5.61
CA ALA A 167 4.35 -1.13 -6.48
C ALA A 167 5.29 0.03 -6.11
N ALA A 168 4.75 1.24 -5.87
CA ALA A 168 5.56 2.39 -5.48
C ALA A 168 6.28 2.18 -4.14
N LEU A 169 5.60 1.62 -3.14
CA LEU A 169 6.19 1.29 -1.84
C LEU A 169 7.26 0.19 -1.95
N GLU A 170 7.00 -0.86 -2.73
CA GLU A 170 7.96 -1.93 -2.98
C GLU A 170 9.22 -1.42 -3.70
N LEU A 171 9.10 -0.49 -4.65
CA LEU A 171 10.27 0.15 -5.27
C LEU A 171 11.11 0.90 -4.23
N GLY A 172 10.47 1.61 -3.29
CA GLY A 172 11.16 2.24 -2.17
C GLY A 172 11.92 1.24 -1.30
N LYS A 173 11.28 0.12 -0.92
CA LYS A 173 11.93 -0.95 -0.14
C LYS A 173 13.12 -1.57 -0.87
N ARG A 174 13.00 -1.82 -2.18
CA ARG A 174 14.10 -2.34 -3.00
C ARG A 174 15.25 -1.35 -3.12
N PHE A 175 14.97 -0.05 -3.21
CA PHE A 175 16.00 0.98 -3.22
C PHE A 175 16.86 0.95 -1.93
N PHE A 176 16.24 0.79 -0.76
CA PHE A 176 17.00 0.59 0.49
C PHE A 176 17.82 -0.70 0.47
N LYS A 177 17.24 -1.78 -0.06
CA LYS A 177 17.92 -3.08 -0.19
C LYS A 177 19.15 -3.01 -1.10
N GLU A 178 19.12 -2.21 -2.17
CA GLU A 178 20.28 -1.98 -3.04
C GLU A 178 21.42 -1.28 -2.28
N LYS A 179 21.11 -0.31 -1.43
CA LYS A 179 22.09 0.35 -0.56
C LYS A 179 22.77 -0.65 0.38
N ALA A 180 21.99 -1.56 0.98
CA ALA A 180 22.52 -2.62 1.82
C ALA A 180 23.47 -3.56 1.03
N ASN A 181 23.08 -3.97 -0.18
CA ASN A 181 23.88 -4.84 -1.03
C ASN A 181 25.20 -4.20 -1.51
N ALA A 182 25.24 -2.87 -1.62
CA ALA A 182 26.46 -2.14 -1.96
C ALA A 182 27.49 -2.12 -0.80
N ARG A 183 27.08 -2.44 0.43
CA ARG A 183 27.97 -2.46 1.59
C ARG A 183 29.04 -3.53 1.43
N LYS A 184 30.29 -3.11 1.62
CA LYS A 184 31.44 -3.96 1.32
C LYS A 184 31.83 -4.89 2.45
N LYS A 185 31.57 -4.59 3.73
CA LYS A 185 32.01 -5.38 4.90
C LYS A 185 31.16 -5.03 6.14
N LEU A 186 30.84 -6.03 6.96
CA LEU A 186 30.18 -5.88 8.26
C LEU A 186 31.21 -6.22 9.35
N LYS A 187 31.85 -5.22 9.96
CA LYS A 187 32.96 -5.43 10.91
C LYS A 187 32.60 -5.16 12.35
N LYS A 188 31.68 -4.24 12.58
CA LYS A 188 31.24 -3.80 13.90
C LYS A 188 29.73 -4.00 14.04
N PRO A 189 29.19 -4.12 15.27
CA PRO A 189 27.75 -4.26 15.48
C PRO A 189 26.93 -3.16 14.78
N ASP A 190 27.41 -1.92 14.75
CA ASP A 190 26.70 -0.84 14.06
C ASP A 190 26.62 -1.04 12.52
N ASP A 191 27.65 -1.66 11.90
CA ASP A 191 27.59 -2.00 10.47
C ASP A 191 26.49 -3.03 10.19
N VAL A 192 26.32 -3.97 11.13
CA VAL A 192 25.33 -5.06 11.08
C VAL A 192 23.92 -4.49 11.25
N ILE A 193 23.69 -3.68 12.28
CA ILE A 193 22.40 -3.03 12.55
C ILE A 193 21.96 -2.23 11.33
N ASP A 194 22.86 -1.42 10.77
CA ASP A 194 22.56 -0.66 9.58
C ASP A 194 22.19 -1.54 8.37
N TYR A 195 22.95 -2.62 8.12
CA TYR A 195 22.65 -3.54 7.03
C TYR A 195 21.27 -4.20 7.23
N VAL A 196 20.96 -4.60 8.46
CA VAL A 196 19.66 -5.17 8.84
C VAL A 196 18.53 -4.14 8.68
N SER A 197 18.78 -2.89 9.06
CA SER A 197 17.87 -1.76 8.92
C SER A 197 17.55 -1.44 7.46
N GLU A 198 18.53 -1.55 6.57
CA GLU A 198 18.34 -1.30 5.13
C GLU A 198 17.75 -2.52 4.39
N TYR A 199 18.14 -3.74 4.75
CA TYR A 199 17.78 -4.97 4.01
C TYR A 199 16.51 -5.65 4.54
N TYR A 200 16.36 -5.78 5.86
CA TYR A 200 15.31 -6.59 6.50
C TYR A 200 14.20 -5.77 7.13
N ALA A 201 14.54 -4.67 7.83
CA ALA A 201 13.55 -3.88 8.56
C ALA A 201 12.38 -3.38 7.68
N PRO A 202 12.55 -2.97 6.41
CA PRO A 202 11.42 -2.54 5.57
C PRO A 202 10.41 -3.67 5.28
N TYR A 203 10.79 -4.93 5.48
CA TYR A 203 9.96 -6.10 5.19
C TYR A 203 9.45 -6.82 6.45
N LEU A 204 10.23 -6.82 7.53
CA LEU A 204 9.95 -7.63 8.72
C LEU A 204 9.29 -6.86 9.86
N ARG A 205 9.48 -5.53 9.93
CA ARG A 205 9.09 -4.73 11.10
C ARG A 205 7.60 -4.70 11.42
N ASP A 206 6.76 -4.83 10.39
CA ASP A 206 5.30 -4.83 10.49
C ASP A 206 4.67 -6.21 10.39
N LYS A 207 5.49 -7.24 10.41
CA LYS A 207 4.97 -8.59 10.30
C LYS A 207 4.34 -8.99 11.62
N GLU A 208 3.10 -9.44 11.54
CA GLU A 208 2.34 -10.02 12.65
C GLU A 208 2.90 -11.38 13.11
N LYS A 209 3.85 -11.93 12.36
CA LYS A 209 4.52 -13.20 12.64
C LYS A 209 6.01 -12.95 12.75
N GLU A 210 6.66 -13.78 13.55
CA GLU A 210 8.11 -13.85 13.62
C GLU A 210 8.67 -14.50 12.35
N PHE A 211 9.72 -13.89 11.82
CA PHE A 211 10.52 -14.40 10.72
C PHE A 211 11.96 -14.50 11.18
N PHE A 212 12.57 -15.66 10.98
CA PHE A 212 13.96 -15.90 11.32
C PHE A 212 14.80 -16.03 10.05
N SER A 213 15.83 -15.21 9.94
CA SER A 213 16.73 -15.13 8.81
C SER A 213 18.19 -15.21 9.24
N VAL A 214 19.05 -15.64 8.32
CA VAL A 214 20.49 -15.75 8.52
C VAL A 214 21.21 -15.05 7.37
N ILE A 215 22.13 -14.16 7.72
CA ILE A 215 23.06 -13.53 6.79
C ILE A 215 24.32 -14.37 6.77
N LEU A 216 24.71 -14.87 5.61
CA LEU A 216 25.95 -15.61 5.42
C LEU A 216 27.06 -14.66 5.00
N LEU A 217 28.26 -14.83 5.58
CA LEU A 217 29.41 -13.96 5.35
C LEU A 217 30.65 -14.71 4.85
N ASP A 218 31.39 -14.10 3.93
CA ASP A 218 32.73 -14.54 3.54
C ASP A 218 33.80 -14.22 4.60
N ILE A 219 35.02 -14.72 4.40
CA ILE A 219 36.18 -14.50 5.29
C ILE A 219 36.58 -13.02 5.48
N LYS A 220 36.06 -12.11 4.64
CA LYS A 220 36.28 -10.66 4.71
C LYS A 220 35.08 -9.94 5.33
N SER A 221 34.16 -10.70 5.95
CA SER A 221 32.91 -10.27 6.56
C SER A 221 31.97 -9.59 5.56
N LYS A 222 31.93 -10.08 4.31
CA LYS A 222 31.00 -9.60 3.30
C LYS A 222 29.76 -10.47 3.22
N PRO A 223 28.55 -9.89 3.16
CA PRO A 223 27.34 -10.65 2.85
C PRO A 223 27.48 -11.39 1.52
N ILE A 224 27.36 -12.72 1.55
CA ILE A 224 27.34 -13.58 0.36
C ILE A 224 25.93 -14.06 0.03
N ASP A 225 25.08 -14.24 1.04
CA ASP A 225 23.70 -14.67 0.87
C ASP A 225 22.85 -14.28 2.09
N ASN A 226 21.54 -14.18 1.89
CA ASN A 226 20.55 -13.87 2.92
C ASN A 226 19.46 -14.93 2.85
N ILE A 227 19.38 -15.78 3.88
CA ILE A 227 18.53 -16.97 3.87
C ILE A 227 17.43 -16.80 4.89
N GLU A 228 16.19 -17.03 4.47
CA GLU A 228 15.05 -17.11 5.39
C GLU A 228 14.90 -18.57 5.84
N ILE A 229 15.01 -18.81 7.15
CA ILE A 229 14.97 -20.16 7.73
C ILE A 229 13.56 -20.52 8.17
N SER A 230 12.84 -19.58 8.78
CA SER A 230 11.50 -19.85 9.30
C SER A 230 10.51 -18.73 8.99
N LYS A 231 9.30 -19.16 8.60
CA LYS A 231 8.09 -18.33 8.53
C LYS A 231 7.21 -18.76 9.70
N GLY A 232 7.12 -17.93 10.74
CA GLY A 232 6.45 -18.29 11.99
C GLY A 232 5.04 -18.89 11.83
N SER A 233 4.74 -19.87 12.68
CA SER A 233 3.36 -20.23 13.04
C SER A 233 2.87 -19.27 14.13
N VAL A 234 1.57 -19.25 14.40
CA VAL A 234 0.93 -18.34 15.40
C VAL A 234 1.50 -18.54 16.82
N ASN A 235 2.09 -19.71 17.11
CA ASN A 235 2.42 -20.11 18.49
C ASN A 235 3.92 -20.32 18.80
N ALA A 236 4.81 -20.36 17.81
CA ALA A 236 6.27 -20.39 17.98
C ALA A 236 6.97 -20.49 16.61
N THR A 237 8.15 -19.89 16.51
CA THR A 237 9.07 -20.10 15.39
C THR A 237 9.91 -21.33 15.66
N VAL A 238 9.68 -22.43 14.93
CA VAL A 238 10.58 -23.58 14.97
C VAL A 238 11.77 -23.24 14.07
N VAL A 239 12.89 -22.86 14.68
CA VAL A 239 14.18 -22.69 14.00
C VAL A 239 15.00 -23.94 14.24
N ASP A 240 15.37 -24.66 13.18
CA ASP A 240 16.24 -25.83 13.28
C ASP A 240 17.71 -25.42 12.99
N PRO A 241 18.62 -25.49 13.99
CA PRO A 241 20.05 -25.23 13.77
C PRO A 241 20.65 -26.08 12.64
N LYS A 242 20.11 -27.26 12.36
CA LYS A 242 20.55 -28.12 11.26
C LYS A 242 20.41 -27.43 9.90
N GLU A 243 19.36 -26.66 9.68
CA GLU A 243 19.15 -25.93 8.42
C GLU A 243 20.14 -24.78 8.26
N ILE A 244 20.47 -24.11 9.37
CA ILE A 244 21.47 -23.04 9.42
C ILE A 244 22.85 -23.60 9.09
N VAL A 245 23.27 -24.65 9.79
CA VAL A 245 24.56 -25.33 9.58
C VAL A 245 24.68 -25.85 8.14
N LYS A 246 23.64 -26.52 7.63
CA LYS A 246 23.60 -26.98 6.23
C LYS A 246 23.80 -25.82 5.25
N SER A 247 23.09 -24.71 5.46
CA SER A 247 23.14 -23.54 4.58
C SER A 247 24.50 -22.85 4.61
N ALA A 248 25.08 -22.68 5.80
CA ALA A 248 26.41 -22.13 5.97
C ALA A 248 27.47 -22.97 5.25
N SER A 249 27.43 -24.30 5.42
CA SER A 249 28.37 -25.23 4.76
C SER A 249 28.22 -25.23 3.24
N LEU A 250 26.98 -25.31 2.71
CA LEU A 250 26.73 -25.33 1.26
C LEU A 250 27.20 -24.07 0.53
N LYS A 251 27.17 -22.93 1.23
CA LYS A 251 27.57 -21.63 0.69
C LYS A 251 29.00 -21.24 1.09
N SER A 252 29.71 -22.14 1.79
CA SER A 252 31.07 -21.90 2.30
C SER A 252 31.17 -20.59 3.10
N ALA A 253 30.16 -20.32 3.92
CA ALA A 253 30.17 -19.18 4.82
C ALA A 253 31.27 -19.37 5.87
N SER A 254 32.04 -18.32 6.12
CA SER A 254 33.02 -18.30 7.22
C SER A 254 32.40 -17.88 8.55
N SER A 255 31.30 -17.14 8.46
CA SER A 255 30.59 -16.60 9.60
C SER A 255 29.16 -16.26 9.22
N ILE A 256 28.30 -16.13 10.22
CA ILE A 256 26.87 -15.83 10.06
C ILE A 256 26.41 -14.75 11.03
N ILE A 257 25.31 -14.09 10.68
CA ILE A 257 24.55 -13.20 11.58
C ILE A 257 23.10 -13.69 11.58
N LEU A 258 22.52 -13.80 12.77
CA LEU A 258 21.13 -14.18 12.96
C LEU A 258 20.25 -12.93 13.00
N VAL A 259 19.05 -12.98 12.44
CA VAL A 259 18.12 -11.86 12.41
C VAL A 259 16.69 -12.35 12.59
N HIS A 260 15.95 -11.77 13.52
CA HIS A 260 14.50 -11.95 13.60
C HIS A 260 13.76 -10.70 14.01
N ASN A 261 12.45 -10.66 13.76
CA ASN A 261 11.57 -9.61 14.25
C ASN A 261 10.72 -10.11 15.43
N HIS A 262 10.43 -9.21 16.36
CA HIS A 262 9.42 -9.42 17.40
C HIS A 262 8.12 -8.71 17.00
N PRO A 263 7.01 -9.42 16.75
CA PRO A 263 5.71 -8.81 16.43
C PRO A 263 5.17 -7.89 17.53
N SER A 264 5.56 -8.14 18.79
CA SER A 264 5.26 -7.28 19.94
C SER A 264 5.85 -5.88 19.78
N GLY A 265 6.99 -5.78 19.09
CA GLY A 265 7.73 -4.55 18.89
C GLY A 265 8.84 -4.29 19.90
N GLU A 266 8.84 -5.03 21.02
CA GLU A 266 9.91 -5.00 22.01
C GLU A 266 11.14 -5.69 21.45
N THR A 267 12.35 -5.20 21.76
CA THR A 267 13.60 -5.79 21.27
C THR A 267 14.30 -6.66 22.30
N THR A 268 13.76 -6.73 23.52
CA THR A 268 14.35 -7.51 24.60
C THR A 268 14.27 -8.99 24.28
N PRO A 269 15.38 -9.74 24.25
CA PRO A 269 15.37 -11.16 23.93
C PRO A 269 14.61 -11.95 25.00
N SER A 270 13.83 -12.94 24.57
CA SER A 270 13.27 -13.94 25.45
C SER A 270 14.34 -14.95 25.91
N GLN A 271 14.02 -15.75 26.92
CA GLN A 271 14.90 -16.85 27.33
C GLN A 271 15.09 -17.87 26.19
N ASP A 272 14.04 -18.13 25.42
CA ASP A 272 14.09 -19.02 24.26
C ASP A 272 15.01 -18.47 23.16
N ASP A 273 15.02 -17.15 22.94
CA ASP A 273 15.94 -16.50 21.99
C ASP A 273 17.40 -16.74 22.41
N ILE A 274 17.71 -16.58 23.70
CA ILE A 274 19.06 -16.77 24.25
C ILE A 274 19.49 -18.23 24.11
N GLU A 275 18.62 -19.17 24.50
CA GLU A 275 18.90 -20.61 24.41
C GLU A 275 19.06 -21.07 22.96
N LEU A 276 18.20 -20.61 22.05
CA LEU A 276 18.31 -20.88 20.63
C LEU A 276 19.62 -20.35 20.06
N THR A 277 20.00 -19.12 20.42
CA THR A 277 21.26 -18.50 20.00
C THR A 277 22.45 -19.34 20.44
N ASN A 278 22.50 -19.72 21.71
CA ASN A 278 23.60 -20.54 22.26
C ASN A 278 23.70 -21.90 21.56
N ARG A 279 22.56 -22.54 21.26
CA ARG A 279 22.53 -23.80 20.51
C ARG A 279 23.05 -23.63 19.08
N ILE A 280 22.70 -22.54 18.40
CA ILE A 280 23.19 -22.23 17.05
C ILE A 280 24.70 -21.95 17.08
N VAL A 281 25.17 -21.15 18.05
CA VAL A 281 26.61 -20.88 18.26
C VAL A 281 27.38 -22.20 18.39
N SER A 282 26.95 -23.06 19.31
CA SER A 282 27.58 -24.37 19.56
C SER A 282 27.60 -25.25 18.31
N ALA A 283 26.51 -25.25 17.53
CA ALA A 283 26.41 -26.05 16.31
C ALA A 283 27.30 -25.52 15.17
N CYS A 284 27.41 -24.20 15.03
CA CYS A 284 28.25 -23.57 14.02
C CYS A 284 29.75 -23.68 14.38
N GLU A 285 30.11 -23.66 15.66
CA GLU A 285 31.48 -23.90 16.12
C GLU A 285 32.02 -25.27 15.68
N MET A 286 31.18 -26.31 15.67
CA MET A 286 31.57 -27.66 15.22
C MET A 286 32.00 -27.74 13.75
N ILE A 287 31.68 -26.73 12.95
CA ILE A 287 32.04 -26.65 11.52
C ILE A 287 32.90 -25.42 11.20
N ASP A 288 33.55 -24.84 12.22
CA ASP A 288 34.41 -23.64 12.10
C ASP A 288 33.70 -22.40 11.50
N VAL A 289 32.39 -22.27 11.73
CA VAL A 289 31.61 -21.09 11.33
C VAL A 289 31.29 -20.23 12.54
N LYS A 290 31.68 -18.95 12.52
CA LYS A 290 31.43 -18.04 13.64
C LYS A 290 30.04 -17.40 13.55
N VAL A 291 29.32 -17.33 14.66
CA VAL A 291 28.13 -16.47 14.77
C VAL A 291 28.61 -15.11 15.26
N LEU A 292 28.56 -14.08 14.42
CA LEU A 292 29.10 -12.77 14.77
C LEU A 292 28.12 -11.92 15.57
N ASP A 293 26.83 -12.09 15.32
CA ASP A 293 25.78 -11.34 16.00
C ASP A 293 24.42 -12.03 15.86
N HIS A 294 23.49 -11.61 16.70
CA HIS A 294 22.07 -11.90 16.60
C HIS A 294 21.30 -10.59 16.78
N ILE A 295 20.57 -10.17 15.75
CA ILE A 295 19.82 -8.93 15.72
C ILE A 295 18.32 -9.18 15.87
N ILE A 296 17.72 -8.55 16.88
CA ILE A 296 16.27 -8.49 17.04
C ILE A 296 15.77 -7.16 16.49
N ILE A 297 14.81 -7.20 15.56
CA ILE A 297 14.15 -6.04 14.97
C ILE A 297 12.86 -5.75 15.75
N GLY A 298 12.80 -4.58 16.38
CA GLY A 298 11.63 -4.07 17.09
C GLY A 298 10.76 -3.15 16.24
N LYS A 299 9.83 -2.44 16.87
CA LYS A 299 8.78 -1.68 16.18
C LYS A 299 9.25 -0.36 15.61
N ASN A 300 10.13 0.40 16.27
CA ASN A 300 10.56 1.71 15.76
C ASN A 300 11.83 1.61 14.91
N THR A 301 12.19 2.72 14.26
CA THR A 301 13.34 2.80 13.35
C THR A 301 14.67 2.48 13.99
N GLU A 302 14.80 2.77 15.28
CA GLU A 302 16.03 2.62 16.06
C GLU A 302 16.00 1.39 16.96
N ASP A 303 14.86 0.70 17.02
CA ASP A 303 14.64 -0.45 17.89
C ASP A 303 15.31 -1.67 17.28
N PHE A 304 16.59 -1.86 17.63
CA PHE A 304 17.34 -3.05 17.37
C PHE A 304 18.08 -3.50 18.63
N TYR A 305 18.10 -4.79 18.88
CA TYR A 305 18.95 -5.40 19.90
C TYR A 305 20.04 -6.21 19.23
N SER A 306 21.30 -6.02 19.65
CA SER A 306 22.46 -6.75 19.16
C SER A 306 23.07 -7.55 20.30
N PHE A 307 23.07 -8.88 20.17
CA PHE A 307 23.68 -9.75 21.16
C PHE A 307 25.18 -9.49 21.29
N ALA A 308 25.86 -9.15 20.20
CA ALA A 308 27.28 -8.81 20.24
C ALA A 308 27.54 -7.50 20.97
N LYS A 309 26.69 -6.48 20.79
CA LYS A 309 26.82 -5.18 21.46
C LYS A 309 26.60 -5.28 22.97
N GLU A 310 25.69 -6.16 23.38
CA GLU A 310 25.38 -6.45 24.78
C GLU A 310 26.31 -7.52 25.40
N GLY A 311 27.28 -8.05 24.63
CA GLY A 311 28.29 -9.00 25.11
C GLY A 311 27.78 -10.42 25.37
N LEU A 312 26.62 -10.78 24.81
CA LEU A 312 26.03 -12.13 24.87
C LEU A 312 26.64 -13.10 23.84
N ILE A 313 27.23 -12.56 22.76
CA ILE A 313 28.01 -13.31 21.77
C ILE A 313 29.42 -12.71 21.71
N ARG A 314 30.45 -13.55 21.55
CA ARG A 314 31.86 -13.15 21.52
C ARG A 314 32.53 -13.46 20.19
#